data_AF-A0A134A2U5-F1
#
_entry.id   AF-A0A134A2U5-F1
#
_cell.length_a   1.000
_cell.length_b   1.000
_cell.length_c   1.000
_cell.angle_alpha   90.00
_cell.angle_beta   90.00
_cell.angle_gamma   90.00
#
_symmetry.space_group_name_H-M   'P 1'
#
loop_
_entity.id
_entity.type
_entity.pdbx_description
1 polymer ?
#
loop_
_entity_poly.entity_id
_entity_poly.type
_entity_poly.pdbx_seq_one_letter_code
_entity_poly.pdbx_strand_id
1 'polypeptide(L)' 'MINFYDLQQFLKSFGIIIYMKDRRHTLSMVEYEVRELRRLELISKEDFIRAIAIIKHEVNHELSKG' A
#
# COMPACT_ATOMS: atom_id res chain seq x y z
N MET A 1 10.85 -5.09 1.25
CA MET A 1 9.80 -4.28 0.61
C MET A 1 10.40 -2.97 0.16
N ILE A 2 10.63 -2.85 -1.16
CA ILE A 2 11.40 -1.78 -1.79
C ILE A 2 10.52 -0.99 -2.78
N ASN A 3 9.53 -1.64 -3.40
CA ASN A 3 8.65 -1.04 -4.40
C ASN A 3 7.18 -1.46 -4.19
N PHE A 4 6.27 -0.96 -5.03
CA PHE A 4 4.85 -1.28 -4.93
C PHE A 4 4.54 -2.77 -5.12
N TYR A 5 5.27 -3.47 -5.98
CA TYR A 5 5.08 -4.90 -6.17
C TYR A 5 5.40 -5.68 -4.88
N ASP A 6 6.48 -5.35 -4.18
CA ASP A 6 6.79 -5.96 -2.89
C ASP A 6 5.71 -5.68 -1.84
N LEU A 7 5.12 -4.47 -1.85
CA LEU A 7 4.01 -4.13 -0.98
C LEU A 7 2.77 -4.97 -1.29
N GLN A 8 2.50 -5.25 -2.56
CA GLN A 8 1.43 -6.17 -2.94
C GLN A 8 1.72 -7.60 -2.47
N GLN A 9 2.95 -8.10 -2.62
CA GLN A 9 3.29 -9.43 -2.10
C GLN A 9 3.21 -9.50 -0.57
N PHE A 10 3.58 -8.42 0.11
CA PHE A 10 3.42 -8.30 1.55
C PHE A 10 1.95 -8.38 1.96
N LEU A 11 1.05 -7.61 1.31
CA LEU A 11 -0.38 -7.69 1.61
C LEU A 11 -0.98 -9.06 1.28
N LYS A 12 -0.48 -9.75 0.26
CA LYS A 12 -0.89 -11.11 -0.08
C LYS A 12 -0.61 -12.13 1.02
N SER A 13 0.40 -11.94 1.87
CA SER A 13 0.64 -12.85 3.01
C SER A 13 -0.46 -12.75 4.08
N PHE A 14 -1.23 -11.65 4.09
CA PHE A 14 -2.41 -11.44 4.92
C PHE A 14 -3.71 -11.79 4.18
N GLY A 15 -3.63 -12.33 2.96
CA GLY A 15 -4.81 -12.64 2.13
C GLY A 15 -5.43 -11.42 1.44
N ILE A 16 -4.77 -10.26 1.47
CA ILE A 16 -5.28 -9.01 0.90
C ILE A 16 -4.82 -8.88 -0.55
N ILE A 17 -5.78 -8.90 -1.48
CA ILE A 17 -5.55 -8.70 -2.91
C ILE A 17 -6.46 -7.58 -3.39
N ILE A 18 -5.85 -6.46 -3.77
CA ILE A 18 -6.58 -5.28 -4.26
C ILE A 18 -6.25 -5.07 -5.74
N TYR A 19 -7.30 -5.04 -6.56
CA TYR A 19 -7.20 -4.71 -7.97
C TYR A 19 -8.45 -3.95 -8.41
N MET A 20 -8.29 -2.69 -8.79
CA MET A 20 -9.38 -1.84 -9.29
C MET A 20 -9.00 -1.29 -10.67
N LYS A 21 -10.01 -0.91 -11.46
CA LYS A 21 -9.80 -0.30 -12.80
C LYS A 21 -9.03 1.02 -12.72
N ASP A 22 -9.29 1.84 -11.71
CA ASP A 22 -8.58 3.11 -11.48
C ASP A 22 -7.41 2.89 -10.50
N ARG A 23 -6.21 3.36 -10.89
CA ARG A 23 -4.98 3.22 -10.10
C ARG A 23 -5.05 4.00 -8.78
N ARG A 24 -5.69 5.17 -8.74
CA ARG A 24 -5.86 5.98 -7.52
C ARG A 24 -6.77 5.27 -6.52
N HIS A 25 -7.84 4.63 -7.01
CA HIS A 25 -8.69 3.80 -6.14
C HIS A 25 -7.92 2.60 -5.59
N THR A 26 -7.08 1.96 -6.43
CA THR A 26 -6.20 0.88 -5.97
C THR A 26 -5.26 1.38 -4.86
N LEU A 27 -4.58 2.52 -5.06
CA LEU A 27 -3.65 3.09 -4.07
C LEU A 27 -4.35 3.50 -2.77
N SER A 28 -5.55 4.08 -2.87
CA SER A 28 -6.36 4.46 -1.70
C SER A 28 -6.78 3.25 -0.87
N MET A 29 -7.22 2.16 -1.52
CA MET A 29 -7.56 0.91 -0.83
C MET A 29 -6.32 0.25 -0.20
N VAL A 30 -5.18 0.26 -0.90
CA VAL A 30 -3.92 -0.26 -0.35
C VAL A 30 -3.49 0.51 0.90
N GLU A 31 -3.63 1.84 0.90
CA GLU A 31 -3.35 2.65 2.09
C GLU A 31 -4.28 2.32 3.26
N TYR A 32 -5.57 2.15 2.98
CA TYR A 32 -6.56 1.77 3.99
C TYR A 32 -6.18 0.46 4.68
N GLU A 33 -5.90 -0.60 3.91
CA GLU A 33 -5.54 -1.91 4.45
C GLU A 33 -4.24 -1.86 5.27
N VAL A 34 -3.21 -1.14 4.79
CA VAL A 34 -1.95 -0.97 5.53
C VAL A 34 -2.17 -0.26 6.87
N ARG A 35 -3.06 0.74 6.92
CA ARG A 35 -3.42 1.43 8.16
C ARG A 35 -4.19 0.54 9.12
N GLU A 36 -5.12 -0.27 8.61
CA GLU A 36 -5.87 -1.23 9.42
C GLU A 36 -4.95 -2.32 10.00
N LEU A 37 -4.05 -2.88 9.19
CA LEU A 37 -3.03 -3.82 9.68
C LEU A 37 -2.17 -3.21 10.79
N ARG A 38 -1.79 -1.93 10.67
CA ARG A 38 -1.04 -1.24 11.74
C ARG A 38 -1.91 -0.99 12.97
N ARG A 39 -3.17 -0.60 12.80
CA ARG A 39 -4.13 -0.34 13.89
C ARG A 39 -4.41 -1.59 14.71
N LEU A 40 -4.46 -2.75 14.04
CA LEU A 40 -4.63 -4.07 14.64
C LEU A 40 -3.31 -4.69 15.13
N GLU A 41 -2.19 -3.95 15.02
CA GLU A 41 -0.85 -4.41 15.42
C GLU A 41 -0.38 -5.68 14.71
N LEU A 42 -0.90 -5.95 13.51
CA LEU A 42 -0.54 -7.11 12.68
C LEU A 42 0.75 -6.90 11.89
N ILE A 43 1.24 -5.66 11.81
CA ILE A 43 2.50 -5.30 11.16
C ILE A 43 3.33 -4.39 12.07
N SER A 44 4.65 -4.47 11.92
CA SER A 44 5.58 -3.64 12.67
C SER A 44 5.45 -2.15 12.29
N LYS A 45 5.97 -1.26 13.16
CA LYS A 45 6.05 0.17 12.84
C LYS A 45 6.95 0.41 11.64
N GLU A 46 8.02 -0.36 11.51
CA GLU A 46 8.99 -0.28 10.43
C GLU A 46 8.36 -0.65 9.09
N ASP A 47 7.58 -1.74 9.05
CA ASP A 47 6.87 -2.16 7.85
C ASP A 47 5.80 -1.14 7.45
N PHE A 48 5.07 -0.60 8.43
CA PHE A 48 4.10 0.47 8.18
C PHE A 48 4.75 1.70 7.56
N ILE A 49 5.86 2.19 8.11
CA ILE A 49 6.56 3.37 7.58
C ILE A 49 7.03 3.11 6.14
N ARG A 50 7.58 1.93 5.86
CA ARG A 50 8.02 1.54 4.51
C ARG A 50 6.84 1.48 3.53
N ALA A 51 5.72 0.87 3.93
CA ALA A 51 4.53 0.76 3.09
C ALA A 51 3.98 2.15 2.73
N ILE A 52 3.81 3.03 3.72
CA ILE A 52 3.31 4.39 3.51
C ILE A 52 4.26 5.21 2.61
N ALA A 53 5.57 5.06 2.75
CA ALA A 53 6.53 5.74 1.88
C ALA A 53 6.37 5.32 0.41
N ILE A 54 6.22 4.02 0.15
CA ILE A 54 5.98 3.48 -1.20
C ILE A 54 4.65 4.01 -1.76
N ILE A 55 3.57 3.96 -0.98
CA ILE A 55 2.25 4.44 -1.42
C ILE A 55 2.30 5.92 -1.79
N LYS A 56 2.92 6.77 -0.95
CA LYS A 56 3.06 8.20 -1.23
C LYS A 56 3.83 8.48 -2.51
N HIS A 57 4.91 7.71 -2.75
CA HIS A 57 5.67 7.81 -3.99
C HIS A 57 4.80 7.49 -5.21
N GLU A 58 4.04 6.40 -5.16
CA GLU A 58 3.12 6.00 -6.23
C GLU A 58 2.00 7.02 -6.46
N VAL A 59 1.40 7.57 -5.39
CA VAL A 59 0.36 8.60 -5.50
C VAL A 59 0.91 9.85 -6.18
N ASN A 60 2.09 10.33 -5.79
CA ASN A 60 2.70 11.50 -6.41
C ASN A 60 3.02 11.25 -7.89
N HIS A 61 3.51 10.05 -8.21
CA HIS A 61 3.76 9.65 -9.59
C HIS A 61 2.46 9.63 -10.42
N GLU A 62 1.36 9.06 -9.90
CA GLU A 62 0.07 9.06 -10.58
C GLU A 62 -0.53 10.47 -10.73
N LEU A 63 -0.33 11.36 -9.77
CA LEU A 63 -0.77 12.76 -9.86
C LEU A 63 0.02 13.54 -10.93
N SER A 64 1.31 13.24 -11.12
CA SER A 64 2.13 13.88 -12.14
C SER A 64 1.82 13.46 -13.58
N LYS A 65 1.02 12.40 -13.78
CA LYS A 65 0.56 11.95 -15.09
C LYS A 65 -0.64 12.73 -15.64
N GLY A 66 -1.21 13.64 -14.84
CA GLY A 66 -2.33 14.52 -15.20
C GLY A 66 -1.88 15.92 -15.57
#